data_AF-A0A822BGG0-F1
#
_entry.id   AF-A0A822BGG0-F1
#
_cell.length_a   1.000
_cell.length_b   1.000
_cell.length_c   1.000
_cell.angle_alpha   90.00
_cell.angle_beta   90.00
_cell.angle_gamma   90.00
#
_symmetry.space_group_name_H-M   'P 1'
#
loop_
_entity.id
_entity.type
_entity.pdbx_description
1 polymer ?
#
loop_
_entity_poly.entity_id
_entity_poly.type
_entity_poly.pdbx_seq_one_letter_code
_entity_poly.pdbx_strand_id
1 'polypeptide(L)'
;MMLKKLVNNPRIFLTVVAKRSLNIQSIDHNLGDRMKMLNDNKQYLQTLELIDKHINNIEKCSNWIIIQTLKACSELRDIQRGSNIHNLVSSRLKHDPYILPSLIHFY
;
A
#
# COMPACT_ATOMS: atom_id res chain seq x y z
N MET A 1 30.98 -3.23 29.83
CA MET A 1 31.43 -3.28 28.41
C MET A 1 30.91 -4.54 27.69
N MET A 2 29.58 -4.76 27.64
CA MET A 2 28.98 -5.94 26.98
C MET A 2 27.75 -5.62 26.11
N LEU A 3 27.07 -4.48 26.34
CA LEU A 3 25.85 -4.11 25.59
C LEU A 3 26.11 -3.63 24.14
N LYS A 4 27.32 -3.17 23.80
CA LYS A 4 27.64 -2.72 22.43
C LYS A 4 27.90 -3.85 21.43
N LYS A 5 28.07 -5.11 21.88
CA LYS A 5 28.35 -6.26 20.99
C LYS A 5 27.09 -6.92 20.40
N LEU A 6 25.90 -6.66 20.96
CA LEU A 6 24.65 -7.26 20.48
C LEU A 6 24.05 -6.52 19.27
N VAL A 7 24.37 -5.24 19.08
CA VAL A 7 23.88 -4.42 17.96
C VAL A 7 24.62 -4.72 16.64
N ASN A 8 25.84 -5.27 16.71
CA ASN A 8 26.68 -5.54 15.54
C ASN A 8 26.69 -7.02 15.11
N ASN A 9 25.67 -7.81 15.48
CA ASN A 9 25.54 -9.17 14.97
C ASN A 9 24.68 -9.17 13.70
N PRO A 10 25.28 -9.28 12.50
CA PRO A 10 24.56 -9.17 11.24
C PRO A 10 23.44 -10.20 11.12
N ARG A 11 23.56 -11.38 11.76
CA ARG A 11 22.50 -12.39 11.78
C ARG A 11 21.28 -11.94 12.56
N ILE A 12 21.45 -11.29 13.72
CA ILE A 12 20.32 -10.80 14.54
C ILE A 12 19.64 -9.64 13.81
N PHE A 13 20.42 -8.73 13.23
CA PHE A 13 19.89 -7.62 12.43
C PHE A 13 19.14 -8.11 11.19
N LEU A 14 19.71 -9.04 10.40
CA LEU A 14 19.02 -9.66 9.26
C LEU A 14 17.73 -10.38 9.67
N THR A 15 17.73 -11.12 10.78
CA THR A 15 16.54 -11.84 11.24
C THR A 15 15.45 -10.90 11.73
N VAL A 16 15.81 -9.80 12.41
CA VAL A 16 14.87 -8.77 12.86
C VAL A 16 14.32 -7.96 11.66
N VAL A 17 15.17 -7.54 10.72
CA VAL A 17 14.75 -6.83 9.50
C VAL A 17 13.92 -7.74 8.59
N ALA A 18 14.27 -9.01 8.43
CA ALA A 18 13.49 -9.98 7.67
C ALA A 18 12.14 -10.27 8.34
N LYS A 19 12.07 -10.48 9.66
CA LYS A 19 10.79 -10.60 10.38
C LYS A 19 9.95 -9.34 10.27
N ARG A 20 10.57 -8.15 10.31
CA ARG A 20 9.86 -6.87 10.16
C ARG A 20 9.34 -6.69 8.72
N SER A 21 10.13 -7.09 7.72
CA SER A 21 9.73 -7.08 6.30
C SER A 21 8.63 -8.10 6.01
N LEU A 22 8.70 -9.29 6.61
CA LEU A 22 7.66 -10.34 6.52
C LEU A 22 6.37 -9.92 7.25
N ASN A 23 6.48 -9.23 8.39
CA ASN A 23 5.31 -8.72 9.14
C ASN A 23 4.65 -7.53 8.42
N ILE A 24 5.42 -6.71 7.70
CA ILE A 24 4.89 -5.66 6.82
C ILE A 24 4.17 -6.30 5.61
N GLN A 25 4.77 -7.31 4.99
CA GLN A 25 4.15 -8.06 3.88
C GLN A 25 2.85 -8.77 4.26
N SER A 26 2.74 -9.36 5.46
CA SER A 26 1.53 -10.03 5.92
C SER A 26 0.39 -9.06 6.27
N ILE A 27 0.73 -7.88 6.80
CA ILE A 27 -0.22 -6.79 7.04
C ILE A 27 -0.75 -6.23 5.70
N ASP A 28 0.11 -6.11 4.69
CA ASP A 28 -0.25 -5.62 3.36
C ASP A 28 -1.21 -6.57 2.60
N HIS A 29 -1.07 -7.89 2.74
CA HIS A 29 -1.97 -8.84 2.06
C HIS A 29 -3.40 -8.79 2.64
N ASN A 30 -3.54 -8.79 3.97
CA ASN A 30 -4.86 -8.72 4.63
C ASN A 30 -5.56 -7.38 4.35
N LEU A 31 -4.80 -6.28 4.29
CA LEU A 31 -5.34 -4.96 3.98
C LEU A 31 -5.95 -4.94 2.57
N GLY A 32 -5.22 -5.42 1.56
CA GLY A 32 -5.70 -5.43 0.17
C GLY A 32 -6.96 -6.28 -0.02
N ASP A 33 -7.03 -7.46 0.60
CA ASP A 33 -8.22 -8.33 0.53
C ASP A 33 -9.45 -7.67 1.17
N ARG A 34 -9.25 -7.00 2.31
CA ARG A 34 -10.32 -6.28 3.00
C ARG A 34 -10.79 -5.06 2.22
N MET A 35 -9.89 -4.33 1.57
CA MET A 35 -10.24 -3.24 0.66
C MET A 35 -11.03 -3.75 -0.55
N LYS A 36 -10.63 -4.89 -1.12
CA LYS A 36 -11.39 -5.54 -2.20
C LYS A 36 -12.81 -5.87 -1.75
N MET A 37 -12.97 -6.50 -0.59
CA MET A 37 -14.28 -6.83 -0.03
C MET A 37 -15.17 -5.60 0.15
N LEU A 38 -14.63 -4.51 0.70
CA LEU A 38 -15.37 -3.25 0.86
C LEU A 38 -15.79 -2.66 -0.50
N ASN A 39 -14.87 -2.64 -1.48
CA ASN A 39 -15.17 -2.16 -2.83
C ASN A 39 -16.22 -3.01 -3.54
N ASP A 40 -16.17 -4.33 -3.40
CA ASP A 40 -17.17 -5.23 -4.01
C ASP A 40 -18.56 -5.01 -3.39
N ASN A 41 -18.61 -4.63 -2.10
CA ASN A 41 -19.83 -4.24 -1.40
C ASN A 41 -20.21 -2.76 -1.60
N LYS A 42 -19.54 -2.04 -2.51
CA LYS A 42 -19.75 -0.59 -2.79
C LYS A 42 -19.51 0.34 -1.59
N GLN A 43 -18.76 -0.14 -0.60
CA GLN A 43 -18.40 0.61 0.61
C GLN A 43 -17.15 1.46 0.37
N TYR A 44 -17.15 2.26 -0.69
CA TYR A 44 -15.97 2.97 -1.18
C TYR A 44 -15.38 3.96 -0.16
N LEU A 45 -16.25 4.66 0.58
CA LEU A 45 -15.80 5.59 1.62
C LEU A 45 -15.02 4.85 2.71
N GLN A 46 -15.50 3.68 3.12
CA GLN A 46 -14.82 2.85 4.13
C GLN A 46 -13.50 2.28 3.61
N THR A 47 -13.42 1.96 2.32
CA THR A 47 -12.15 1.62 1.67
C THR A 47 -11.15 2.77 1.80
N LEU A 48 -11.58 3.99 1.54
CA LEU A 48 -10.74 5.19 1.63
C LEU A 48 -10.34 5.52 3.09
N GLU A 49 -11.25 5.40 4.05
CA GLU A 49 -10.94 5.56 5.49
C GLU A 49 -9.96 4.50 5.99
N LEU A 50 -10.05 3.28 5.44
CA LEU A 50 -9.15 2.19 5.80
C LEU A 50 -7.72 2.48 5.34
N ILE A 51 -7.53 2.97 4.11
CA ILE A 51 -6.20 3.32 3.59
C ILE A 51 -5.65 4.62 4.18
N ASP A 52 -6.49 5.55 4.67
CA ASP A 52 -6.02 6.78 5.31
C ASP A 52 -5.12 6.52 6.52
N LYS A 53 -5.36 5.42 7.24
CA LYS A 53 -4.51 4.97 8.35
C LYS A 53 -3.10 4.57 7.91
N HIS A 54 -2.90 4.31 6.62
CA HIS A 54 -1.67 3.82 6.02
C HIS A 54 -1.14 4.73 4.90
N ILE A 55 -1.77 5.89 4.65
CA ILE A 55 -1.48 6.74 3.48
C ILE A 55 -0.02 7.21 3.44
N ASN A 56 0.59 7.45 4.60
CA ASN A 56 2.00 7.84 4.73
C ASN A 56 3.00 6.77 4.24
N ASN A 57 2.53 5.53 4.04
CA ASN A 57 3.33 4.42 3.53
C ASN A 57 2.83 3.89 2.18
N ILE A 58 1.92 4.60 1.49
CA ILE A 58 1.29 4.09 0.27
C ILE A 58 2.30 3.78 -0.86
N GLU A 59 3.42 4.50 -0.91
CA GLU A 59 4.50 4.23 -1.86
C GLU A 59 5.12 2.84 -1.68
N LYS A 60 5.07 2.29 -0.46
CA LYS A 60 5.58 0.96 -0.09
C LYS A 60 4.50 -0.12 -0.19
N CYS A 61 3.23 0.26 -0.31
CA CYS A 61 2.13 -0.71 -0.42
C CYS A 61 2.20 -1.51 -1.73
N SER A 62 1.57 -2.68 -1.71
CA SER A 62 1.44 -3.52 -2.91
C SER A 62 0.62 -2.82 -4.00
N ASN A 63 0.84 -3.20 -5.25
CA ASN A 63 0.04 -2.72 -6.39
C ASN A 63 -1.45 -2.98 -6.16
N TRP A 64 -1.78 -4.08 -5.50
CA TRP A 64 -3.15 -4.46 -5.20
C TRP A 64 -3.87 -3.40 -4.34
N ILE A 65 -3.22 -2.90 -3.29
CA ILE A 65 -3.75 -1.82 -2.45
C ILE A 65 -3.97 -0.54 -3.27
N ILE A 66 -3.01 -0.20 -4.14
CA ILE A 66 -3.10 0.99 -5.00
C ILE A 66 -4.31 0.86 -5.94
N ILE A 67 -4.48 -0.29 -6.58
CA ILE A 67 -5.62 -0.60 -7.47
C ILE A 67 -6.95 -0.45 -6.73
N GLN A 68 -7.08 -1.05 -5.54
CA GLN A 68 -8.30 -0.93 -4.75
C GLN A 68 -8.59 0.51 -4.30
N THR A 69 -7.54 1.29 -4.02
CA THR A 69 -7.71 2.70 -3.66
C THR A 69 -8.20 3.52 -4.85
N LEU A 70 -7.58 3.35 -6.03
CA LEU A 70 -7.97 4.07 -7.26
C LEU A 70 -9.41 3.72 -7.68
N LYS A 71 -9.83 2.45 -7.54
CA LYS A 71 -11.21 2.03 -7.76
C LYS A 71 -12.18 2.82 -6.87
N ALA A 72 -11.90 2.91 -5.57
CA ALA A 72 -12.75 3.67 -4.64
C ALA A 72 -12.80 5.17 -4.97
N CYS A 73 -11.65 5.77 -5.33
CA CYS A 73 -11.61 7.17 -5.77
C CYS A 73 -12.44 7.41 -7.03
N SER A 74 -12.38 6.51 -8.02
CA SER A 74 -13.16 6.60 -9.27
C SER A 74 -14.66 6.58 -8.99
N GLU A 75 -15.11 5.61 -8.20
CA GLU A 75 -16.53 5.43 -7.85
C GLU A 75 -17.09 6.60 -7.03
N LEU A 76 -16.26 7.22 -6.19
CA LEU A 76 -16.62 8.42 -5.43
C LEU A 76 -16.39 9.74 -6.17
N ARG A 77 -15.79 9.69 -7.37
CA ARG A 77 -15.34 10.86 -8.15
C ARG A 77 -14.40 11.78 -7.36
N ASP A 78 -13.59 11.20 -6.48
CA ASP A 78 -12.58 11.91 -5.69
C ASP A 78 -11.30 12.10 -6.53
N ILE A 79 -11.39 13.03 -7.49
CA ILE A 79 -10.31 13.30 -8.44
C ILE A 79 -9.06 13.83 -7.72
N GLN A 80 -9.24 14.63 -6.69
CA GLN A 80 -8.13 15.22 -5.93
C GLN A 80 -7.30 14.11 -5.27
N ARG A 81 -7.96 13.17 -4.60
CA ARG A 81 -7.26 12.07 -3.93
C ARG A 81 -6.62 11.10 -4.91
N GLY A 82 -7.31 10.71 -5.98
CA GLY A 82 -6.71 9.82 -6.98
C GLY A 82 -5.52 10.47 -7.71
N SER A 83 -5.54 11.78 -7.96
CA SER A 83 -4.39 12.53 -8.49
C SER A 83 -3.21 12.54 -7.51
N ASN A 84 -3.46 12.71 -6.21
CA ASN A 84 -2.42 12.61 -5.19
C ASN A 84 -1.77 11.22 -5.18
N ILE A 85 -2.59 10.15 -5.30
CA ILE A 85 -2.07 8.78 -5.39
C ILE A 85 -1.25 8.58 -6.65
N HIS A 86 -1.74 9.05 -7.81
CA HIS A 86 -0.98 9.02 -9.07
C HIS A 86 0.40 9.65 -8.88
N ASN A 87 0.50 10.84 -8.29
CA ASN A 87 1.78 11.51 -8.06
C ASN A 87 2.73 10.66 -7.19
N LEU A 88 2.22 10.06 -6.10
CA LEU A 88 3.00 9.21 -5.19
C LEU A 88 3.51 7.93 -5.86
N VAL A 89 2.74 7.34 -6.78
CA VAL A 89 3.09 6.08 -7.45
C VAL A 89 3.68 6.26 -8.85
N SER A 90 3.84 7.50 -9.31
CA SER A 90 4.30 7.86 -10.66
C SER A 90 5.65 7.23 -11.02
N SER A 91 6.56 7.13 -10.05
CA SER A 91 7.88 6.49 -10.19
C SER A 91 7.79 4.98 -10.46
N ARG A 92 6.69 4.32 -10.06
CA ARG A 92 6.47 2.88 -10.18
C ARG A 92 5.80 2.49 -11.50
N LEU A 93 5.13 3.42 -12.18
CA LEU A 93 4.38 3.15 -13.41
C LEU A 93 5.22 2.56 -14.54
N LYS A 94 6.52 2.84 -14.55
CA LYS A 94 7.46 2.29 -15.54
C LYS A 94 7.78 0.81 -15.30
N HIS A 95 7.58 0.33 -14.08
CA HIS A 95 8.00 -1.00 -13.63
C HIS A 95 6.83 -1.93 -13.29
N ASP A 96 5.65 -1.37 -12.99
CA ASP A 96 4.47 -2.11 -12.55
C ASP A 96 3.29 -1.95 -13.53
N PRO A 97 3.09 -2.90 -14.48
CA PRO A 97 2.09 -2.77 -15.55
C PRO A 97 0.64 -2.82 -15.05
N TYR A 98 0.39 -3.29 -13.82
CA TYR A 98 -0.96 -3.44 -13.27
C TYR A 98 -1.57 -2.14 -12.75
N ILE A 99 -0.75 -1.14 -12.42
CA ILE A 99 -1.24 0.14 -11.90
C ILE A 99 -1.82 0.99 -13.04
N LEU A 100 -1.20 0.93 -14.22
CA LEU A 100 -1.55 1.79 -15.35
C LEU A 100 -3.02 1.64 -15.81
N PRO A 101 -3.57 0.43 -16.03
CA PRO A 101 -5.00 0.28 -16.36
C PRO A 101 -5.94 0.85 -15.30
N SER A 102 -5.56 0.78 -14.02
CA SER A 102 -6.37 1.30 -12.93
C SER A 102 -6.36 2.82 -12.88
N LEU A 103 -5.25 3.46 -13.25
CA LEU A 103 -5.19 4.92 -13.44
C LEU A 103 -6.01 5.37 -14.64
N ILE A 104 -5.96 4.64 -15.76
CA ILE A 104 -6.79 4.92 -16.94
C ILE A 104 -8.28 4.83 -16.60
N HIS A 105 -8.68 3.83 -15.81
CA HIS A 105 -10.08 3.70 -15.38
C HIS A 105 -10.52 4.76 -14.36
N PHE A 106 -9.57 5.35 -13.63
CA PHE A 106 -9.86 6.38 -12.64
C PHE A 106 -10.10 7.75 -13.27
N TYR A 107 -9.33 8.12 -14.30
CA TYR A 107 -9.49 9.38 -15.03
C TYR A 107 -10.65 9.33 -16.03
#